data_AF-A0A1B6KWC4-F1
#
_entry.id   AF-A0A1B6KWC4-F1
#
_cell.length_a   1.000
_cell.length_b   1.000
_cell.length_c   1.000
_cell.angle_alpha   90.00
_cell.angle_beta   90.00
_cell.angle_gamma   90.00
#
_symmetry.space_group_name_H-M   'P 1'
#
loop_
_entity.id
_entity.type
_entity.pdbx_description
1 polymer ?
#
loop_
_entity_poly.entity_id
_entity_poly.type
_entity_poly.pdbx_seq_one_letter_code
_entity_poly.pdbx_strand_id
1 'polypeptide(L)'
;HDLIMPKEEYSPMQQLILDPSLEAVRALADLCHLDRMPLATSLLRIFRHERKEADLLKTLNDAEIEKEEETSTLFRAASLTTTLMDLYMKSVCTDFLHSALRSTIVKLLETKQSCELNPNKMDSPEDACNNAEFLLQVLDEVTHSIFLSAEACPKTVRYICGCLQRCVVGKWPHERLVRTRVVSGFIFLRLLCPAILNPRQFNLISEPPPPMASRSLIMVAKCLQNLANLVEFGGKEPYMEVVNPFILKNKERMVVFLDQLSNLVEKPESEGERVKGDPARDLGTLHHICVSHLKELQALSKTQISLKKLVTVTEMLSKHKQKYMEMIR
;
A
#
# COMPACT_ATOMS: atom_id res chain seq x y z
N HIS A 1 20.15 -7.32 -23.85
CA HIS A 1 20.27 -6.77 -22.49
C HIS A 1 20.36 -5.27 -22.61
N ASP A 2 19.46 -4.51 -21.98
CA ASP A 2 19.60 -3.05 -21.90
C ASP A 2 20.89 -2.71 -21.16
N LEU A 3 21.78 -1.98 -21.82
CA LEU A 3 23.02 -1.50 -21.24
C LEU A 3 22.70 -0.48 -20.13
N ILE A 4 23.26 -0.70 -18.94
CA ILE A 4 23.16 0.20 -17.78
C ILE A 4 24.53 0.90 -17.65
N MET A 5 24.53 2.23 -17.67
CA MET A 5 25.75 3.02 -17.47
C MET A 5 26.16 3.01 -15.98
N PRO A 6 27.42 3.36 -15.64
CA PRO A 6 27.82 3.56 -14.24
C PRO A 6 26.90 4.56 -13.53
N LYS A 7 26.72 4.38 -12.21
CA LYS A 7 25.85 5.24 -11.37
C LYS A 7 26.14 6.72 -11.54
N GLU A 8 27.42 7.06 -11.67
CA GLU A 8 27.93 8.43 -11.73
C GLU A 8 27.31 9.20 -12.89
N GLU A 9 27.08 8.53 -14.04
CA GLU A 9 26.42 9.12 -15.21
C GLU A 9 25.00 9.57 -14.88
N TYR A 10 24.28 8.83 -14.04
CA TYR A 10 22.89 9.13 -13.67
C TYR A 10 22.76 10.18 -12.54
N SER A 11 23.86 10.69 -11.99
CA SER A 11 23.83 11.65 -10.87
C SER A 11 22.91 12.86 -11.09
N PRO A 12 22.89 13.51 -12.28
CA PRO A 12 22.01 14.65 -12.52
C PRO A 12 20.52 14.28 -12.48
N MET A 13 20.18 13.08 -12.98
CA MET A 13 18.80 12.57 -12.89
C MET A 13 18.44 12.23 -11.45
N GLN A 14 19.35 11.58 -10.72
CA GLN A 14 19.15 11.27 -9.32
C GLN A 14 18.87 12.54 -8.49
N GLN A 15 19.61 13.62 -8.72
CA GLN A 15 19.39 14.90 -8.04
C GLN A 15 18.00 15.49 -8.30
N LEU A 16 17.52 15.46 -9.55
CA LEU A 16 16.19 15.95 -9.91
C LEU A 16 15.06 15.11 -9.31
N ILE A 17 15.24 13.79 -9.27
CA ILE A 17 14.24 12.88 -8.70
C ILE A 17 14.16 13.00 -7.17
N LEU A 18 15.30 13.22 -6.50
CA LEU A 18 15.39 13.37 -5.04
C LEU A 18 15.19 14.81 -4.54
N ASP A 19 14.85 15.72 -5.44
CA ASP A 19 14.56 17.11 -5.09
C ASP A 19 13.37 17.16 -4.12
N PRO A 20 13.45 17.89 -2.99
CA PRO A 20 12.39 17.90 -1.98
C PRO A 20 11.01 18.34 -2.48
N SER A 21 10.93 19.11 -3.57
CA SER A 21 9.65 19.51 -4.18
C SER A 21 8.90 18.34 -4.83
N LEU A 22 9.62 17.28 -5.19
CA LEU A 22 9.12 16.12 -5.95
C LEU A 22 8.39 16.48 -7.24
N GLU A 23 8.65 17.65 -7.83
CA GLU A 23 7.94 18.11 -9.04
C GLU A 23 8.15 17.15 -10.22
N ALA A 24 9.38 16.64 -10.40
CA ALA A 24 9.67 15.62 -11.40
C ALA A 24 8.86 14.33 -11.16
N VAL A 25 8.78 13.87 -9.91
CA VAL A 25 8.05 12.65 -9.54
C VAL A 25 6.55 12.84 -9.75
N ARG A 26 5.99 14.00 -9.38
CA ARG A 26 4.57 14.34 -9.58
C ARG A 26 4.21 14.38 -11.07
N ALA A 27 5.04 15.00 -11.89
CA ALA A 27 4.82 15.01 -13.34
C ALA A 27 4.86 13.59 -13.94
N LEU A 28 5.81 12.75 -13.51
CA LEU A 28 5.85 11.35 -13.93
C LEU A 28 4.65 10.55 -13.42
N ALA A 29 4.12 10.84 -12.23
CA ALA A 29 2.91 10.21 -11.71
C ALA A 29 1.69 10.48 -12.60
N ASP A 30 1.56 11.72 -13.07
CA ASP A 30 0.46 12.17 -13.92
C ASP A 30 0.58 11.63 -15.36
N LEU A 31 1.80 11.37 -15.87
CA LEU A 31 2.04 10.85 -17.23
C LEU A 31 2.07 9.32 -17.32
N CYS A 32 2.73 8.64 -16.37
CA CYS A 32 3.14 7.25 -16.52
C CYS A 32 2.08 6.26 -16.01
N HIS A 33 0.89 6.26 -16.61
CA HIS A 33 -0.18 5.33 -16.23
C HIS A 33 0.14 3.88 -16.60
N LEU A 34 0.73 3.64 -17.78
CA LEU A 34 1.10 2.30 -18.27
C LEU A 34 2.36 1.76 -17.59
N ASP A 35 3.32 2.65 -17.27
CA ASP A 35 4.60 2.31 -16.63
C ASP A 35 4.57 2.45 -15.10
N ARG A 36 3.38 2.54 -14.50
CA ARG A 36 3.21 2.84 -13.06
C ARG A 36 3.98 1.89 -12.15
N MET A 37 3.92 0.59 -12.43
CA MET A 37 4.59 -0.44 -11.60
C MET A 37 6.13 -0.34 -11.68
N PRO A 38 6.77 -0.31 -12.87
CA PRO A 38 8.20 -0.02 -13.00
C PRO A 38 8.61 1.30 -12.35
N LEU A 39 7.82 2.37 -12.54
CA LEU A 39 8.07 3.68 -11.95
C LEU A 39 8.05 3.63 -10.42
N ALA A 40 6.98 3.08 -9.83
CA ALA A 40 6.83 2.96 -8.38
C ALA A 40 7.96 2.12 -7.77
N THR A 41 8.31 1.00 -8.40
CA THR A 41 9.37 0.11 -7.92
C THR A 41 10.73 0.81 -7.92
N SER A 42 11.05 1.51 -9.02
CA SER A 42 12.33 2.23 -9.16
C SER A 42 12.44 3.41 -8.20
N LEU A 43 11.38 4.22 -8.10
CA LEU A 43 11.31 5.34 -7.15
C LEU A 43 11.45 4.84 -5.71
N LEU A 44 10.68 3.83 -5.31
CA LEU A 44 10.76 3.32 -3.94
C LEU A 44 12.16 2.83 -3.59
N ARG A 45 12.82 2.11 -4.51
CA ARG A 45 14.20 1.64 -4.31
C ARG A 45 15.19 2.78 -4.17
N ILE A 46 15.13 3.78 -5.04
CA ILE A 46 16.01 4.96 -4.99
C ILE A 46 15.81 5.73 -3.68
N PHE A 47 14.56 6.01 -3.31
CA PHE A 47 14.27 6.76 -2.08
C PHE A 47 14.64 5.98 -0.82
N ARG A 48 14.44 4.66 -0.78
CA ARG A 48 14.91 3.82 0.33
C ARG A 48 16.43 3.70 0.40
N HIS A 49 17.11 3.68 -0.75
CA HIS A 49 18.58 3.72 -0.80
C HIS A 49 19.11 5.03 -0.19
N GLU A 50 18.37 6.13 -0.32
CA GLU A 50 18.72 7.46 0.23
C GLU A 50 18.05 7.78 1.58
N ARG A 51 17.32 6.82 2.19
CA ARG A 51 16.58 7.00 3.46
C ARG A 51 15.55 8.14 3.44
N LYS A 52 14.94 8.39 2.28
CA LYS A 52 13.93 9.45 2.03
C LYS A 52 12.53 8.89 1.72
N GLU A 53 12.29 7.60 1.94
CA GLU A 53 11.00 6.95 1.64
C GLU A 53 9.81 7.60 2.37
N ALA A 54 10.01 8.04 3.61
CA ALA A 54 8.99 8.74 4.37
C ALA A 54 8.61 10.08 3.71
N ASP A 55 9.59 10.80 3.16
CA ASP A 55 9.36 12.09 2.49
C ASP A 55 8.61 11.90 1.17
N LEU A 56 9.00 10.89 0.39
CA LEU A 56 8.30 10.50 -0.84
C LEU A 56 6.83 10.19 -0.57
N LEU A 57 6.58 9.24 0.34
CA LEU A 57 5.24 8.74 0.61
C LEU A 57 4.37 9.83 1.24
N LYS A 58 4.88 10.58 2.21
CA LYS A 58 4.15 11.72 2.81
C LYS A 58 3.78 12.75 1.75
N THR A 59 4.73 13.20 0.94
CA THR A 59 4.51 14.30 -0.01
C THR A 59 3.57 13.93 -1.15
N LEU A 60 3.57 12.67 -1.60
CA LEU A 60 2.62 12.19 -2.59
C LEU A 60 1.22 11.96 -2.00
N ASN A 61 1.14 11.42 -0.77
CA ASN A 61 -0.12 11.29 -0.05
C ASN A 61 -0.78 12.65 0.19
N ASP A 62 -0.01 13.64 0.64
CA ASP A 62 -0.50 15.02 0.85
C ASP A 62 -1.03 15.62 -0.46
N ALA A 63 -0.31 15.43 -1.57
CA ALA A 63 -0.73 15.93 -2.89
C ALA A 63 -2.01 15.25 -3.40
N GLU A 64 -2.17 13.94 -3.15
CA GLU A 64 -3.39 13.21 -3.54
C GLU A 64 -4.59 13.64 -2.69
N ILE A 65 -4.39 13.85 -1.38
CA ILE A 65 -5.40 14.43 -0.50
C ILE A 65 -5.76 15.85 -0.96
N GLU A 66 -4.79 16.68 -1.32
CA GLU A 66 -5.00 18.05 -1.80
C GLU A 66 -5.82 18.10 -3.10
N LYS A 67 -5.59 17.16 -4.03
CA LYS A 67 -6.32 17.05 -5.30
C LYS A 67 -7.75 16.48 -5.14
N GLU A 68 -8.02 15.65 -4.14
CA GLU A 68 -9.31 14.97 -3.98
C GLU A 68 -10.43 15.89 -3.49
N GLU A 69 -11.63 15.85 -4.07
CA GLU A 69 -12.74 16.72 -3.63
C GLU A 69 -13.66 16.00 -2.64
N GLU A 70 -13.83 14.68 -2.80
CA GLU A 70 -14.77 13.90 -2.01
C GLU A 70 -14.06 12.88 -1.11
N THR A 71 -14.48 12.82 0.17
CA THR A 71 -13.97 11.81 1.10
C THR A 71 -14.34 10.38 0.71
N SER A 72 -15.37 10.22 -0.13
CA SER A 72 -15.93 8.93 -0.54
C SER A 72 -15.07 8.21 -1.59
N THR A 73 -14.25 8.96 -2.33
CA THR A 73 -13.38 8.53 -3.45
C THR A 73 -11.90 8.50 -3.08
N LEU A 74 -11.52 9.16 -1.97
CA LEU A 74 -10.15 9.27 -1.49
C LEU A 74 -9.41 7.92 -1.48
N PHE A 75 -8.30 7.85 -2.22
CA PHE A 75 -7.42 6.68 -2.37
C PHE A 75 -8.12 5.39 -2.86
N ARG A 76 -9.28 5.47 -3.52
CA ARG A 76 -9.97 4.29 -4.08
C ARG A 76 -9.43 3.86 -5.43
N ALA A 77 -8.96 4.81 -6.24
CA ALA A 77 -8.34 4.52 -7.52
C ALA A 77 -6.90 3.99 -7.35
N ALA A 78 -6.43 3.23 -8.33
CA ALA A 78 -5.02 2.88 -8.43
C ALA A 78 -4.23 4.09 -8.98
N SER A 79 -3.36 4.65 -8.14
CA SER A 79 -2.49 5.79 -8.40
C SER A 79 -1.03 5.41 -8.16
N LEU A 80 -0.08 6.25 -8.59
CA LEU A 80 1.33 6.03 -8.25
C LEU A 80 1.52 6.01 -6.72
N THR A 81 0.86 6.92 -6.02
CA THR A 81 0.90 7.05 -4.56
C THR A 81 0.44 5.78 -3.85
N THR A 82 -0.75 5.28 -4.21
CA THR A 82 -1.28 4.06 -3.61
C THR A 82 -0.43 2.83 -3.96
N THR A 83 0.10 2.76 -5.18
CA THR A 83 1.05 1.71 -5.58
C THR A 83 2.34 1.74 -4.75
N LEU A 84 2.89 2.93 -4.49
CA LEU A 84 4.09 3.10 -3.66
C LEU A 84 3.82 2.70 -2.20
N MET A 85 2.65 3.06 -1.65
CA MET A 85 2.22 2.64 -0.32
C MET A 85 2.08 1.12 -0.23
N ASP A 86 1.45 0.48 -1.23
CA ASP A 86 1.28 -0.98 -1.28
C ASP A 86 2.65 -1.69 -1.30
N LEU A 87 3.56 -1.26 -2.18
CA LEU A 87 4.92 -1.81 -2.29
C LEU A 87 5.72 -1.59 -1.00
N TYR A 88 5.62 -0.39 -0.40
CA TYR A 88 6.35 -0.07 0.81
C TYR A 88 5.86 -0.92 1.98
N MET A 89 4.56 -0.90 2.29
CA MET A 89 3.98 -1.68 3.38
C MET A 89 4.28 -3.18 3.22
N LYS A 90 4.14 -3.72 2.00
CA LYS A 90 4.49 -5.12 1.72
C LYS A 90 5.96 -5.43 2.03
N SER A 91 6.86 -4.46 1.85
CA SER A 91 8.30 -4.64 2.07
C SER A 91 8.78 -4.48 3.51
N VAL A 92 8.00 -3.83 4.39
CA VAL A 92 8.42 -3.53 5.77
C VAL A 92 7.49 -4.08 6.85
N CYS A 93 6.23 -4.38 6.54
CA CYS A 93 5.25 -4.84 7.53
C CYS A 93 5.26 -6.35 7.78
N THR A 94 6.31 -7.08 7.41
CA THR A 94 6.36 -8.55 7.55
C THR A 94 6.14 -9.00 9.00
N ASP A 95 6.80 -8.37 9.97
CA ASP A 95 6.65 -8.70 11.39
C ASP A 95 5.26 -8.34 11.91
N PHE A 96 4.71 -7.20 11.50
CA PHE A 96 3.34 -6.81 11.81
C PHE A 96 2.32 -7.84 11.30
N LEU A 97 2.45 -8.26 10.04
CA LEU A 97 1.57 -9.25 9.44
C LEU A 97 1.70 -10.62 10.11
N HIS A 98 2.91 -11.04 10.46
CA HIS A 98 3.12 -12.29 11.18
C HIS A 98 2.49 -12.25 12.58
N SER A 99 2.71 -11.18 13.34
CA SER A 99 2.12 -10.99 14.66
C SER A 99 0.60 -10.95 14.58
N ALA A 100 0.05 -10.22 13.62
CA ALA A 100 -1.39 -10.01 13.51
C ALA A 100 -2.16 -11.23 12.97
N LEU A 101 -1.63 -11.94 11.96
CA LEU A 101 -2.43 -12.84 11.13
C LEU A 101 -1.96 -14.30 11.10
N ARG A 102 -0.69 -14.59 11.41
CA ARG A 102 -0.10 -15.92 11.11
C ARG A 102 -0.83 -17.05 11.82
N SER A 103 -1.12 -16.90 13.11
CA SER A 103 -1.82 -17.90 13.93
C SER A 103 -3.20 -18.22 13.36
N THR A 104 -3.97 -17.19 13.01
CA THR A 104 -5.29 -17.34 12.39
C THR A 104 -5.22 -18.05 11.04
N ILE A 105 -4.28 -17.66 10.17
CA ILE A 105 -4.13 -18.28 8.85
C ILE A 105 -3.78 -19.77 9.01
N VAL A 106 -2.81 -20.12 9.86
CA VAL A 106 -2.44 -21.51 10.10
C VAL A 106 -3.62 -22.32 10.64
N LYS A 107 -4.36 -21.78 11.62
CA LYS A 107 -5.58 -22.43 12.15
C LYS A 107 -6.60 -22.72 11.04
N LEU A 108 -6.82 -21.77 10.12
CA LEU A 108 -7.76 -21.94 9.00
C LEU A 108 -7.28 -22.92 7.93
N LEU A 109 -5.97 -23.16 7.82
CA LEU A 109 -5.41 -24.17 6.92
C LEU A 109 -5.56 -25.59 7.47
N GLU A 110 -5.51 -25.75 8.79
CA GLU A 110 -5.52 -27.05 9.47
C GLU A 110 -6.93 -27.51 9.86
N THR A 111 -7.86 -26.57 10.08
CA THR A 111 -9.23 -26.88 10.48
C THR A 111 -10.04 -27.54 9.35
N LYS A 112 -10.97 -28.41 9.74
CA LYS A 112 -12.01 -28.95 8.86
C LYS A 112 -13.31 -28.14 8.90
N GLN A 113 -13.49 -27.29 9.91
CA GLN A 113 -14.68 -26.47 10.06
C GLN A 113 -14.67 -25.32 9.05
N SER A 114 -15.76 -25.19 8.29
CA SER A 114 -15.92 -24.13 7.31
C SER A 114 -16.37 -22.82 7.98
N CYS A 115 -16.02 -21.68 7.37
CA CYS A 115 -16.60 -20.37 7.70
C CYS A 115 -17.61 -19.89 6.63
N GLU A 116 -17.97 -20.73 5.65
CA GLU A 116 -18.88 -20.38 4.57
C GLU A 116 -20.32 -20.23 5.09
N LEU A 117 -20.93 -19.06 4.81
CA LEU A 117 -22.30 -18.74 5.21
C LEU A 117 -23.22 -18.55 4.00
N ASN A 118 -22.68 -18.48 2.79
CA ASN A 118 -23.50 -18.35 1.60
C ASN A 118 -24.21 -19.68 1.32
N PRO A 119 -25.56 -19.74 1.38
CA PRO A 119 -26.29 -20.99 1.20
C PRO A 119 -26.03 -21.68 -0.15
N ASN A 120 -25.65 -20.91 -1.18
CA ASN A 120 -25.35 -21.45 -2.51
C ASN A 120 -23.95 -22.07 -2.63
N LYS A 121 -23.09 -21.89 -1.62
CA LYS A 121 -21.70 -22.39 -1.60
C LYS A 121 -21.44 -23.38 -0.47
N MET A 122 -22.42 -23.59 0.39
CA MET A 122 -22.39 -24.56 1.48
C MET A 122 -22.73 -25.95 0.96
N ASP A 123 -22.11 -26.97 1.56
CA ASP A 123 -22.39 -28.37 1.24
C ASP A 123 -23.71 -28.83 1.88
N SER A 124 -24.01 -28.35 3.10
CA SER A 124 -25.28 -28.57 3.80
C SER A 124 -25.78 -27.29 4.48
N PRO A 125 -27.08 -26.92 4.36
CA PRO A 125 -27.67 -25.82 5.13
C PRO A 125 -27.65 -26.03 6.65
N GLU A 126 -27.60 -27.29 7.11
CA GLU A 126 -27.58 -27.63 8.55
C GLU A 126 -26.28 -27.15 9.23
N ASP A 127 -25.20 -26.98 8.46
CA ASP A 127 -23.91 -26.51 8.97
C ASP A 127 -23.88 -25.00 9.22
N ALA A 128 -24.91 -24.24 8.83
CA ALA A 128 -24.89 -22.78 8.86
C ALA A 128 -24.65 -22.23 10.28
N CYS A 129 -25.26 -22.86 11.29
CA CYS A 129 -25.06 -22.45 12.68
C CYS A 129 -23.62 -22.70 13.13
N ASN A 130 -23.09 -23.90 12.89
CA ASN A 130 -21.71 -24.27 13.26
C ASN A 130 -20.68 -23.41 12.53
N ASN A 131 -20.89 -23.13 11.24
CA ASN A 131 -20.03 -22.24 10.44
C ASN A 131 -20.04 -20.82 10.97
N ALA A 132 -21.21 -20.31 11.39
CA ALA A 132 -21.34 -18.97 11.94
C ALA A 132 -20.63 -18.85 13.30
N GLU A 133 -20.82 -19.81 14.20
CA GLU A 133 -20.14 -19.86 15.49
C GLU A 133 -18.62 -19.91 15.32
N PHE A 134 -18.13 -20.78 14.43
CA PHE A 134 -16.70 -20.88 14.15
C PHE A 134 -16.13 -19.62 13.52
N LEU A 135 -16.84 -19.01 12.55
CA LEU A 135 -16.43 -17.74 11.95
C LEU A 135 -16.36 -16.63 13.01
N LEU A 136 -17.37 -16.51 13.88
CA LEU A 136 -17.39 -15.51 14.95
C LEU A 136 -16.22 -15.71 15.94
N GLN A 137 -15.91 -16.95 16.30
CA GLN A 137 -14.75 -17.27 17.12
C GLN A 137 -13.45 -16.81 16.45
N VAL A 138 -13.26 -17.17 15.18
CA VAL A 138 -12.07 -16.79 14.41
C VAL A 138 -11.96 -15.26 14.28
N LEU A 139 -13.09 -14.56 14.12
CA LEU A 139 -13.14 -13.11 14.02
C LEU A 139 -12.75 -12.42 15.34
N ASP A 140 -13.24 -12.91 16.47
CA ASP A 140 -12.84 -12.38 17.80
C ASP A 140 -11.33 -12.60 18.04
N GLU A 141 -10.79 -13.77 17.70
CA GLU A 141 -9.37 -14.10 17.85
C GLU A 141 -8.47 -13.21 16.97
N VAL A 142 -8.75 -13.12 15.65
CA VAL A 142 -7.91 -12.35 14.72
C VAL A 142 -7.99 -10.85 14.99
N THR A 143 -9.16 -10.35 15.36
CA THR A 143 -9.34 -8.92 15.69
C THR A 143 -8.56 -8.56 16.95
N HIS A 144 -8.59 -9.43 17.96
CA HIS A 144 -7.79 -9.24 19.16
C HIS A 144 -6.29 -9.26 18.85
N SER A 145 -5.84 -10.22 18.04
CA SER A 145 -4.45 -10.33 17.58
C SER A 145 -3.97 -9.09 16.83
N ILE A 146 -4.78 -8.58 15.88
CA ILE A 146 -4.48 -7.34 15.14
C ILE A 146 -4.33 -6.16 16.11
N PHE A 147 -5.26 -5.99 17.05
CA PHE A 147 -5.25 -4.85 17.97
C PHE A 147 -4.05 -4.87 18.94
N LEU A 148 -3.57 -6.05 19.35
CA LEU A 148 -2.37 -6.19 20.17
C LEU A 148 -1.06 -6.02 19.37
N SER A 149 -1.12 -6.09 18.04
CA SER A 149 0.06 -6.06 17.17
C SER A 149 0.44 -4.66 16.70
N ALA A 150 -0.19 -3.58 17.20
CA ALA A 150 0.05 -2.21 16.74
C ALA A 150 1.54 -1.80 16.80
N GLU A 151 2.26 -2.23 17.84
CA GLU A 151 3.68 -1.92 18.04
C GLU A 151 4.62 -2.71 17.11
N ALA A 152 4.16 -3.81 16.51
CA ALA A 152 4.91 -4.52 15.47
C ALA A 152 4.85 -3.79 14.11
N CYS A 153 3.97 -2.80 13.95
CA CYS A 153 3.92 -1.96 12.76
C CYS A 153 5.14 -1.01 12.73
N PRO A 154 5.93 -0.98 11.63
CA PRO A 154 7.13 -0.13 11.55
C PRO A 154 6.82 1.34 11.84
N LYS A 155 7.71 2.03 12.57
CA LYS A 155 7.44 3.41 12.99
C LYS A 155 7.24 4.34 11.79
N THR A 156 7.95 4.12 10.69
CA THR A 156 7.79 4.93 9.47
C THR A 156 6.38 4.81 8.89
N VAL A 157 5.78 3.61 8.89
CA VAL A 157 4.40 3.40 8.43
C VAL A 157 3.42 4.10 9.37
N ARG A 158 3.59 3.91 10.69
CA ARG A 158 2.80 4.59 11.72
C ARG A 158 2.87 6.12 11.61
N TYR A 159 4.05 6.68 11.36
CA TYR A 159 4.27 8.10 11.10
C TYR A 159 3.55 8.59 9.84
N ILE A 160 3.61 7.84 8.74
CA ILE A 160 2.88 8.16 7.50
C ILE A 160 1.37 8.13 7.76
N CYS A 161 0.85 7.14 8.50
CA CYS A 161 -0.55 7.09 8.93
C CYS A 161 -0.93 8.32 9.77
N GLY A 162 -0.08 8.75 10.71
CA GLY A 162 -0.28 9.98 11.46
C GLY A 162 -0.30 11.23 10.58
N CYS A 163 0.55 11.30 9.55
CA CYS A 163 0.52 12.38 8.56
C CYS A 163 -0.79 12.39 7.77
N LEU A 164 -1.23 11.23 7.29
CA LEU A 164 -2.51 11.07 6.60
C LEU A 164 -3.66 11.59 7.46
N GLN A 165 -3.74 11.18 8.73
CA GLN A 165 -4.77 11.65 9.65
C GLN A 165 -4.79 13.17 9.79
N ARG A 166 -3.63 13.79 10.04
CA ARG A 166 -3.52 15.24 10.18
C ARG A 166 -3.94 15.97 8.90
N CYS A 167 -3.51 15.47 7.75
CA CYS A 167 -3.82 16.07 6.45
C CYS A 167 -5.33 16.03 6.16
N VAL A 168 -5.98 14.87 6.31
CA VAL A 168 -7.42 14.75 6.04
C VAL A 168 -8.28 15.49 7.06
N VAL A 169 -7.85 15.60 8.32
CA VAL A 169 -8.55 16.39 9.35
C VAL A 169 -8.45 17.88 9.04
N GLY A 170 -7.29 18.34 8.54
CA GLY A 170 -7.13 19.72 8.09
C GLY A 170 -8.02 20.05 6.90
N LYS A 171 -8.15 19.13 5.93
CA LYS A 171 -8.94 19.33 4.71
C LYS A 171 -10.45 19.18 4.93
N TRP A 172 -10.89 18.18 5.68
CA TRP A 172 -12.30 17.89 5.94
C TRP A 172 -12.59 17.85 7.46
N PRO A 173 -12.53 19.00 8.16
CA PRO A 173 -12.66 19.06 9.62
C PRO A 173 -14.04 18.62 10.14
N HIS A 174 -15.08 18.68 9.31
CA HIS A 174 -16.45 18.29 9.67
C HIS A 174 -16.71 16.77 9.52
N GLU A 175 -15.83 16.04 8.83
CA GLU A 175 -15.98 14.61 8.59
C GLU A 175 -15.33 13.79 9.71
N ARG A 176 -16.07 13.57 10.79
CA ARG A 176 -15.55 12.94 12.04
C ARG A 176 -14.76 11.65 11.80
N LEU A 177 -15.17 10.82 10.84
CA LEU A 177 -14.57 9.51 10.56
C LEU A 177 -13.51 9.54 9.44
N VAL A 178 -13.23 10.69 8.82
CA VAL A 178 -12.27 10.74 7.70
C VAL A 178 -10.86 10.31 8.15
N ARG A 179 -10.46 10.67 9.37
CA ARG A 179 -9.17 10.29 9.96
C ARG A 179 -9.00 8.78 10.15
N THR A 180 -10.07 8.07 10.48
CA THR A 180 -10.01 6.61 10.65
C THR A 180 -10.13 5.92 9.29
N ARG A 181 -11.00 6.42 8.41
CA ARG A 181 -11.20 5.89 7.06
C ARG A 181 -9.91 5.93 6.22
N VAL A 182 -9.15 7.02 6.24
CA VAL A 182 -7.91 7.14 5.45
C VAL A 182 -6.87 6.09 5.88
N VAL A 183 -6.72 5.85 7.18
CA VAL A 183 -5.77 4.86 7.71
C VAL A 183 -6.27 3.45 7.45
N SER A 184 -7.57 3.20 7.68
CA SER A 184 -8.25 1.93 7.38
C SER A 184 -8.09 1.53 5.91
N GLY A 185 -8.16 2.49 4.99
CA GLY A 185 -7.94 2.29 3.56
C GLY A 185 -6.55 1.75 3.20
N PHE A 186 -5.52 2.02 4.01
CA PHE A 186 -4.19 1.44 3.82
C PHE A 186 -3.97 0.18 4.66
N ILE A 187 -4.25 0.24 5.97
CA ILE A 187 -3.93 -0.84 6.90
C ILE A 187 -4.83 -2.07 6.69
N PHE A 188 -6.13 -1.90 6.45
CA PHE A 188 -7.04 -3.02 6.23
C PHE A 188 -7.19 -3.33 4.75
N LEU A 189 -7.67 -2.36 3.97
CA LEU A 189 -8.02 -2.59 2.58
C LEU A 189 -6.82 -2.96 1.69
N ARG A 190 -5.64 -2.39 1.95
CA ARG A 190 -4.45 -2.56 1.10
C ARG A 190 -3.37 -3.46 1.69
N LEU A 191 -3.43 -3.75 2.99
CA LEU A 191 -2.41 -4.55 3.68
C LEU A 191 -3.00 -5.82 4.31
N LEU A 192 -3.77 -5.71 5.39
CA LEU A 192 -4.24 -6.88 6.15
C LEU A 192 -5.20 -7.76 5.34
N CYS A 193 -6.25 -7.20 4.72
CA CYS A 193 -7.20 -7.98 3.95
C CYS A 193 -6.55 -8.65 2.72
N PRO A 194 -5.71 -7.97 1.91
CA PRO A 194 -4.93 -8.63 0.87
C PRO A 194 -4.00 -9.73 1.38
N ALA A 195 -3.40 -9.56 2.56
CA ALA A 195 -2.55 -10.58 3.19
C ALA A 195 -3.34 -11.80 3.67
N ILE A 196 -4.58 -11.63 4.12
CA ILE A 196 -5.48 -12.75 4.45
C ILE A 196 -5.91 -13.49 3.18
N LEU A 197 -6.22 -12.75 2.11
CA LEU A 197 -6.67 -13.34 0.84
C LEU A 197 -5.55 -14.05 0.07
N ASN A 198 -4.32 -13.53 0.15
CA ASN A 198 -3.16 -14.05 -0.59
C ASN A 198 -1.94 -14.25 0.33
N PRO A 199 -2.03 -15.10 1.37
CA PRO A 199 -1.03 -15.18 2.43
C PRO A 199 0.36 -15.58 1.95
N ARG A 200 0.45 -16.39 0.89
CA ARG A 200 1.72 -16.73 0.24
C ARG A 200 2.44 -15.51 -0.34
N GLN A 201 1.72 -14.57 -0.95
CA GLN A 201 2.33 -13.37 -1.54
C GLN A 201 2.89 -12.41 -0.49
N PHE A 202 2.48 -12.55 0.76
CA PHE A 202 2.94 -11.79 1.92
C PHE A 202 3.87 -12.60 2.83
N ASN A 203 4.36 -13.76 2.36
CA ASN A 203 5.27 -14.66 3.08
C ASN A 203 4.72 -15.18 4.42
N LEU A 204 3.39 -15.21 4.59
CA LEU A 204 2.76 -15.75 5.80
C LEU A 204 2.75 -17.28 5.81
N ILE A 205 2.76 -17.89 4.62
CA ILE A 205 2.81 -19.33 4.39
C ILE A 205 3.62 -19.65 3.13
N SER A 206 4.09 -20.89 3.00
CA SER A 206 4.93 -21.33 1.88
C SER A 206 4.12 -21.77 0.65
N GLU A 207 2.99 -22.44 0.88
CA GLU A 207 2.14 -23.01 -0.18
C GLU A 207 0.80 -22.27 -0.30
N PRO A 208 0.14 -22.25 -1.48
CA PRO A 208 -1.20 -21.70 -1.62
C PRO A 208 -2.23 -22.41 -0.71
N PRO A 209 -3.19 -21.69 -0.10
CA PRO A 209 -4.24 -22.32 0.70
C PRO A 209 -5.09 -23.28 -0.15
N PRO A 210 -5.53 -24.43 0.40
CA PRO A 210 -6.49 -25.29 -0.29
C PRO A 210 -7.85 -24.56 -0.49
N PRO A 211 -8.70 -25.01 -1.42
CA PRO A 211 -9.95 -24.32 -1.76
C PRO A 211 -10.89 -24.05 -0.56
N MET A 212 -10.97 -24.99 0.39
CA MET A 212 -11.79 -24.83 1.59
C MET A 212 -11.27 -23.71 2.50
N ALA A 213 -9.96 -23.72 2.80
CA ALA A 213 -9.33 -22.66 3.59
C ALA A 213 -9.40 -21.30 2.88
N SER A 214 -9.25 -21.28 1.54
CA SER A 214 -9.42 -20.06 0.74
C SER A 214 -10.80 -19.44 0.91
N ARG A 215 -11.88 -20.25 0.91
CA ARG A 215 -13.25 -19.78 1.20
C ARG A 215 -13.35 -19.17 2.59
N SER A 216 -12.80 -19.83 3.61
CA SER A 216 -12.82 -19.31 4.98
C SER A 216 -12.02 -18.01 5.14
N LEU A 217 -10.85 -17.90 4.50
CA LEU A 217 -10.04 -16.68 4.47
C LEU A 217 -10.79 -15.51 3.82
N ILE A 218 -11.55 -15.77 2.74
CA ILE A 218 -12.41 -14.75 2.11
C ILE A 218 -13.47 -14.24 3.10
N MET A 219 -14.12 -15.15 3.83
CA MET A 219 -15.14 -14.77 4.82
C MET A 219 -14.55 -13.91 5.94
N VAL A 220 -13.39 -14.30 6.46
CA VAL A 220 -12.69 -13.51 7.49
C VAL A 220 -12.28 -12.13 6.96
N ALA A 221 -11.64 -12.06 5.79
CA ALA A 221 -11.21 -10.80 5.18
C ALA A 221 -12.39 -9.85 4.93
N LYS A 222 -13.53 -10.39 4.49
CA LYS A 222 -14.76 -9.62 4.23
C LYS A 222 -15.36 -9.04 5.50
N CYS A 223 -15.46 -9.83 6.57
CA CYS A 223 -15.96 -9.36 7.86
C CYS A 223 -15.04 -8.29 8.47
N LEU A 224 -13.72 -8.50 8.41
CA LEU A 224 -12.74 -7.51 8.86
C LEU A 224 -12.80 -6.23 8.02
N GLN A 225 -13.01 -6.34 6.70
CA GLN A 225 -13.16 -5.18 5.84
C GLN A 225 -14.40 -4.36 6.20
N ASN A 226 -15.54 -5.01 6.49
CA ASN A 226 -16.75 -4.34 6.95
C ASN A 226 -16.55 -3.66 8.31
N LEU A 227 -15.90 -4.35 9.26
CA LEU A 227 -15.53 -3.75 10.54
C LEU A 227 -14.61 -2.53 10.37
N ALA A 228 -13.60 -2.62 9.50
CA ALA A 228 -12.66 -1.54 9.22
C ALA A 228 -13.33 -0.34 8.51
N ASN A 229 -14.40 -0.59 7.76
CA ASN A 229 -15.26 0.42 7.16
C ASN A 229 -16.33 0.95 8.13
N LEU A 230 -16.46 0.35 9.32
CA LEU A 230 -17.47 0.64 10.35
C LEU A 230 -18.91 0.46 9.87
N VAL A 231 -19.13 -0.45 8.92
CA VAL A 231 -20.44 -0.75 8.32
C VAL A 231 -20.89 -2.17 8.65
N GLU A 232 -22.20 -2.34 8.83
CA GLU A 232 -22.85 -3.64 9.02
C GLU A 232 -23.20 -4.27 7.68
N PHE A 233 -23.41 -5.58 7.70
CA PHE A 233 -24.07 -6.27 6.61
C PHE A 233 -25.57 -5.95 6.62
N GLY A 234 -26.18 -5.92 5.44
CA GLY A 234 -27.63 -5.69 5.29
C GLY A 234 -28.17 -6.45 4.08
N GLY A 235 -29.35 -6.06 3.59
CA GLY A 235 -30.16 -6.86 2.66
C GLY A 235 -29.54 -7.29 1.32
N LYS A 236 -28.36 -6.78 0.94
CA LYS A 236 -27.60 -7.33 -0.20
C LYS A 236 -27.03 -8.72 0.09
N GLU A 237 -26.71 -9.00 1.35
CA GLU A 237 -26.12 -10.26 1.81
C GLU A 237 -26.73 -10.70 3.15
N PRO A 238 -28.01 -11.12 3.16
CA PRO A 238 -28.75 -11.39 4.40
C PRO A 238 -28.09 -12.46 5.28
N TYR A 239 -27.43 -13.45 4.66
CA TYR A 239 -26.73 -14.52 5.35
C TYR A 239 -25.54 -14.04 6.21
N MET A 240 -25.06 -12.81 6.00
CA MET A 240 -23.98 -12.21 6.78
C MET A 240 -24.47 -11.42 8.01
N GLU A 241 -25.78 -11.19 8.16
CA GLU A 241 -26.31 -10.37 9.27
C GLU A 241 -26.01 -10.95 10.65
N VAL A 242 -25.81 -12.28 10.74
CA VAL A 242 -25.34 -12.97 11.95
C VAL A 242 -23.99 -12.44 12.47
N VAL A 243 -23.20 -11.76 11.62
CA VAL A 243 -21.91 -11.15 11.98
C VAL A 243 -22.05 -9.73 12.53
N ASN A 244 -23.20 -9.07 12.36
CA ASN A 244 -23.40 -7.68 12.80
C ASN A 244 -23.17 -7.45 14.30
N PRO A 245 -23.55 -8.37 15.22
CA PRO A 245 -23.22 -8.24 16.65
C PRO A 245 -21.70 -8.13 16.90
N PHE A 246 -20.89 -8.89 16.17
CA PHE A 246 -19.42 -8.81 16.23
C PHE A 246 -18.93 -7.44 15.74
N ILE A 247 -19.49 -6.92 14.64
CA ILE A 247 -19.11 -5.61 14.10
C ILE A 247 -19.43 -4.52 15.13
N LEU A 248 -20.67 -4.47 15.62
CA LEU A 248 -21.15 -3.49 16.60
C LEU A 248 -20.28 -3.48 17.87
N LYS A 249 -19.97 -4.65 18.42
CA LYS A 249 -19.09 -4.83 19.59
C LYS A 249 -17.68 -4.24 19.38
N ASN A 250 -17.18 -4.22 18.14
CA ASN A 250 -15.79 -3.88 17.84
C ASN A 250 -15.59 -2.52 17.14
N LYS A 251 -16.65 -1.80 16.73
CA LYS A 251 -16.53 -0.50 16.02
C LYS A 251 -15.65 0.50 16.77
N GLU A 252 -15.89 0.70 18.06
CA GLU A 252 -15.10 1.65 18.86
C GLU A 252 -13.66 1.20 19.05
N ARG A 253 -13.45 -0.11 19.28
CA ARG A 253 -12.11 -0.69 19.40
C ARG A 253 -11.29 -0.52 18.12
N MET A 254 -11.94 -0.64 16.96
CA MET A 254 -11.33 -0.38 15.65
C MET A 254 -10.87 1.08 15.53
N VAL A 255 -11.70 2.03 15.95
CA VAL A 255 -11.34 3.47 15.97
C VAL A 255 -10.14 3.72 16.86
N VAL A 256 -10.15 3.18 18.09
CA VAL A 256 -9.05 3.32 19.05
C VAL A 256 -7.76 2.73 18.50
N PHE A 257 -7.82 1.54 17.88
CA PHE A 257 -6.66 0.91 17.25
C PHE A 257 -6.06 1.78 16.14
N LEU A 258 -6.89 2.31 15.23
CA LEU A 258 -6.43 3.14 14.11
C LEU A 258 -5.79 4.46 14.59
N ASP A 259 -6.37 5.08 15.64
CA ASP A 259 -5.82 6.29 16.26
C ASP A 259 -4.49 5.96 17.00
N GLN A 260 -4.40 4.85 17.73
CA GLN A 260 -3.16 4.41 18.40
C GLN A 260 -2.04 4.09 17.40
N LEU A 261 -2.36 3.38 16.32
CA LEU A 261 -1.41 3.02 15.27
C LEU A 261 -0.82 4.28 14.60
N SER A 262 -1.62 5.34 14.50
CA SER A 262 -1.26 6.61 13.85
C SER A 262 -0.67 7.66 14.79
N ASN A 263 -0.47 7.33 16.07
CA ASN A 263 -0.03 8.28 17.10
C ASN A 263 1.50 8.50 17.12
N LEU A 264 2.09 8.74 15.95
CA LEU A 264 3.49 9.18 15.83
C LEU A 264 3.54 10.55 15.14
N VAL A 265 4.11 11.52 15.85
CA VAL A 265 4.20 12.92 15.39
C VAL A 265 5.54 13.18 14.74
N GLU A 266 6.62 12.73 15.37
CA GLU A 266 7.98 12.94 14.87
C GLU A 266 8.33 11.92 13.78
N LYS A 267 9.00 12.41 12.74
CA LYS A 267 9.53 11.55 11.69
C LYS A 267 10.60 10.64 12.31
N PRO A 268 10.41 9.31 12.31
CA PRO A 268 11.42 8.41 12.81
C PRO A 268 12.63 8.42 11.89
N GLU A 269 13.80 8.09 12.44
CA GLU A 269 14.92 7.68 11.60
C GLU A 269 14.51 6.47 10.75
N SER A 270 15.02 6.37 9.52
CA SER A 270 14.67 5.28 8.61
C SER A 270 15.02 3.93 9.25
N GLU A 271 13.98 3.19 9.67
CA GLU A 271 14.08 1.85 10.25
C GLU A 271 14.29 0.82 9.14
N GLY A 272 15.41 0.10 9.19
CA GLY A 272 15.73 -0.98 8.26
C GLY A 272 17.14 -0.91 7.69
N GLU A 273 17.60 -2.02 7.13
CA GLU A 273 18.84 -2.04 6.35
C GLU A 273 18.69 -1.15 5.12
N ARG A 274 19.73 -0.35 4.84
CA ARG A 274 19.84 0.36 3.55
C ARG A 274 19.68 -0.69 2.45
N VAL A 275 18.82 -0.41 1.47
CA VAL A 275 18.64 -1.31 0.32
C VAL A 275 20.02 -1.58 -0.29
N LYS A 276 20.48 -2.83 -0.22
CA LYS A 276 21.78 -3.26 -0.74
C LYS A 276 21.75 -3.23 -2.26
N GLY A 277 22.80 -2.71 -2.87
CA GLY A 277 22.96 -2.62 -4.33
C GLY A 277 23.09 -1.19 -4.84
N ASP A 278 23.54 -1.07 -6.08
CA ASP A 278 23.69 0.20 -6.79
C ASP A 278 22.34 0.65 -7.41
N PRO A 279 21.85 1.88 -7.15
CA PRO A 279 20.63 2.41 -7.77
C PRO A 279 20.75 2.65 -9.29
N ALA A 280 21.91 2.46 -9.92
CA ALA A 280 22.10 2.68 -11.37
C ALA A 280 21.05 1.97 -12.24
N ARG A 281 20.61 0.76 -11.88
CA ARG A 281 19.56 0.04 -12.62
C ARG A 281 18.19 0.72 -12.52
N ASP A 282 17.82 1.16 -11.32
CA ASP A 282 16.54 1.84 -11.09
C ASP A 282 16.58 3.23 -11.75
N LEU A 283 17.72 3.93 -11.69
CA LEU A 283 17.94 5.20 -12.41
C LEU A 283 17.90 5.03 -13.93
N GLY A 284 18.48 3.96 -14.46
CA GLY A 284 18.37 3.60 -15.87
C GLY A 284 16.93 3.31 -16.30
N THR A 285 16.12 2.71 -15.40
CA THR A 285 14.69 2.49 -15.62
C THR A 285 13.92 3.81 -15.65
N LEU A 286 14.19 4.72 -14.70
CA LEU A 286 13.61 6.07 -14.73
C LEU A 286 13.99 6.84 -15.98
N HIS A 287 15.25 6.75 -16.42
CA HIS A 287 15.71 7.35 -17.68
C HIS A 287 14.93 6.79 -18.86
N HIS A 288 14.78 5.47 -18.97
CA HIS A 288 14.00 4.85 -20.04
C HIS A 288 12.55 5.34 -20.04
N ILE A 289 11.91 5.41 -18.88
CA ILE A 289 10.54 5.94 -18.74
C ILE A 289 10.49 7.41 -19.21
N CYS A 290 11.43 8.25 -18.77
CA CYS A 290 11.48 9.65 -19.21
C CYS A 290 11.67 9.78 -20.72
N VAL A 291 12.44 8.88 -21.35
CA VAL A 291 12.61 8.84 -22.81
C VAL A 291 11.31 8.44 -23.51
N SER A 292 10.61 7.43 -23.00
CA SER A 292 9.34 6.96 -23.56
C SER A 292 8.24 8.04 -23.53
N HIS A 293 8.27 8.93 -22.53
CA HIS A 293 7.32 10.04 -22.36
C HIS A 293 7.94 11.42 -22.67
N LEU A 294 9.03 11.45 -23.47
CA LEU A 294 9.80 12.68 -23.66
C LEU A 294 8.99 13.79 -24.35
N LYS A 295 8.09 13.44 -25.29
CA LYS A 295 7.27 14.42 -26.01
C LYS A 295 6.28 15.11 -25.08
N GLU A 296 5.64 14.35 -24.21
CA GLU A 296 4.71 14.81 -23.19
C GLU A 296 5.45 15.67 -22.16
N LEU A 297 6.62 15.22 -21.70
CA LEU A 297 7.48 16.00 -20.80
C LEU A 297 7.94 17.33 -21.43
N GLN A 298 8.29 17.33 -22.72
CA GLN A 298 8.61 18.55 -23.47
C GLN A 298 7.41 19.50 -23.53
N ALA A 299 6.20 18.99 -23.76
CA ALA A 299 4.99 19.79 -23.75
C ALA A 299 4.72 20.42 -22.37
N LEU A 300 4.80 19.64 -21.29
CA LEU A 300 4.64 20.14 -19.92
C LEU A 300 5.74 21.13 -19.51
N SER A 301 6.98 20.95 -19.99
CA SER A 301 8.10 21.84 -19.69
C SER A 301 7.91 23.28 -20.20
N LYS A 302 6.96 23.50 -21.12
CA LYS A 302 6.59 24.85 -21.59
C LYS A 302 5.90 25.67 -20.50
N THR A 303 5.12 25.01 -19.65
CA THR A 303 4.38 25.64 -18.54
C THR A 303 5.06 25.42 -17.19
N GLN A 304 5.82 24.33 -17.02
CA GLN A 304 6.51 23.98 -15.78
C GLN A 304 8.03 24.06 -15.95
N ILE A 305 8.63 25.14 -15.45
CA ILE A 305 10.06 25.45 -15.66
C ILE A 305 10.97 24.36 -15.07
N SER A 306 10.59 23.76 -13.96
CA SER A 306 11.36 22.69 -13.32
C SER A 306 11.51 21.44 -14.19
N LEU A 307 10.51 21.13 -15.01
CA LEU A 307 10.56 20.00 -15.95
C LEU A 307 11.52 20.23 -17.12
N LYS A 308 11.88 21.49 -17.42
CA LYS A 308 12.91 21.77 -18.45
C LYS A 308 14.22 21.09 -18.11
N LYS A 309 14.63 21.11 -16.83
CA LYS A 309 15.84 20.43 -16.37
C LYS A 309 15.74 18.92 -16.57
N LEU A 310 14.59 18.32 -16.27
CA LEU A 310 14.36 16.88 -16.47
C LEU A 310 14.47 16.49 -17.94
N VAL A 311 13.86 17.26 -18.84
CA VAL A 311 13.96 17.05 -20.30
C VAL A 311 15.42 17.14 -20.76
N THR A 312 16.14 18.20 -20.36
CA THR A 312 17.55 18.37 -20.74
C THR A 312 18.43 17.22 -20.24
N VAL A 313 18.26 16.79 -18.98
CA VAL A 313 19.02 15.66 -18.42
C VAL A 313 18.66 14.36 -19.13
N THR A 314 17.40 14.16 -19.49
CA THR A 314 16.95 12.95 -20.21
C THR A 314 17.61 12.86 -21.59
N GLU A 315 17.65 13.96 -22.35
CA GLU A 315 18.30 14.02 -23.65
C GLU A 315 19.82 13.87 -23.56
N MET A 316 20.44 14.49 -22.55
CA MET A 316 21.88 14.35 -22.27
C MET A 316 22.24 12.88 -22.00
N LEU A 317 21.49 12.20 -21.11
CA LEU A 317 21.71 10.79 -20.80
C LEU A 317 21.50 9.88 -22.01
N SER A 318 20.55 10.20 -22.90
CA SER A 318 20.36 9.47 -24.15
C SER A 318 21.59 9.57 -25.07
N LYS A 319 22.19 10.77 -25.18
CA LYS A 319 23.44 10.97 -25.94
C LYS A 319 24.63 10.25 -25.30
N HIS A 320 24.75 10.31 -23.97
CA HIS A 320 25.80 9.59 -23.24
C HIS A 320 25.67 8.08 -23.44
N LYS A 321 24.46 7.54 -23.32
CA LYS A 321 24.18 6.11 -23.53
C LYS A 321 24.55 5.67 -24.94
N GLN A 322 24.26 6.47 -25.96
CA GLN A 322 24.66 6.17 -27.33
C GLN A 322 26.20 6.12 -27.49
N LYS A 323 26.92 7.13 -27.00
CA LYS A 323 28.39 7.15 -27.01
C LYS A 323 28.99 5.97 -26.26
N TYR A 324 28.42 5.64 -25.10
CA TYR A 324 28.85 4.50 -24.28
C TYR A 324 28.66 3.17 -25.02
N MET A 325 27.55 3.01 -25.76
CA MET A 325 27.35 1.84 -26.63
C MET A 325 28.36 1.79 -27.77
N GLU A 326 28.75 2.92 -28.35
CA GLU A 326 29.76 2.99 -29.41
C GLU A 326 31.16 2.64 -28.90
N MET A 327 31.49 2.95 -27.64
CA MET A 327 32.79 2.64 -27.03
C MET A 327 32.97 1.18 -26.63
N ILE A 328 31.87 0.43 -26.44
CA ILE A 328 31.88 -0.99 -26.01
C ILE A 328 31.79 -1.94 -27.21
N ARG A 329 31.50 -1.42 -28.40
CA ARG A 329 31.54 -2.16 -29.67
C ARG A 329 32.95 -2.20 -30.23
#